data_AF-A0A5B7Y379-F1
#
_entry.id   AF-A0A5B7Y379-F1
#
_cell.length_a   1.000
_cell.length_b   1.000
_cell.length_c   1.000
_cell.angle_alpha   90.00
_cell.angle_beta   90.00
_cell.angle_gamma   90.00
#
_symmetry.space_group_name_H-M   'P 1'
#
loop_
_entity.id
_entity.type
_entity.pdbx_description
1 polymer ?
#
loop_
_entity_poly.entity_id
_entity_poly.type
_entity_poly.pdbx_seq_one_letter_code
_entity_poly.pdbx_strand_id
1 'polypeptide(L)'
;MVFTTNPFLGADLLSSITYSERIKIETFCELGLANVQMTEQLKRSPSTISYELSRCQPYQAELAQANAEYKRAQCGKKTKLNAKLKLTI
;
A
#
# COMPACT_ATOMS: atom_id res chain seq x y z
N MET A 1 4.89 24.76 11.89
CA MET A 1 3.81 24.77 10.87
C MET A 1 4.45 24.84 9.50
N VAL A 2 4.45 23.73 8.76
CA VAL A 2 4.63 23.74 7.30
C VAL A 2 3.72 22.65 6.74
N PHE A 3 2.51 23.05 6.36
CA PHE A 3 1.62 22.24 5.54
C PHE A 3 2.13 22.36 4.11
N THR A 4 2.99 21.44 3.67
CA THR A 4 3.36 21.33 2.26
C THR A 4 2.20 20.67 1.53
N THR A 5 1.25 21.45 1.02
CA THR A 5 0.23 20.98 0.07
C THR A 5 0.91 20.72 -1.27
N ASN A 6 1.16 19.45 -1.58
CA ASN A 6 1.79 19.02 -2.82
C ASN A 6 0.76 19.05 -3.97
N PRO A 7 0.97 19.79 -5.08
CA PRO A 7 -0.07 20.12 -6.07
C PRO A 7 -0.36 19.04 -7.14
N PHE A 8 -0.01 17.76 -6.91
CA PHE A 8 -0.17 16.69 -7.92
C PHE A 8 -1.50 15.93 -7.83
N LEU A 9 -2.62 16.61 -7.59
CA LEU A 9 -3.93 15.97 -7.36
C LEU A 9 -4.66 15.48 -8.65
N GLY A 10 -3.93 15.14 -9.71
CA GLY A 10 -4.50 14.97 -11.06
C GLY A 10 -4.32 13.62 -11.76
N ALA A 11 -3.44 12.72 -11.31
CA ALA A 11 -3.06 11.53 -12.10
C ALA A 11 -3.27 10.17 -11.40
N ASP A 12 -3.82 10.15 -10.19
CA ASP A 12 -3.66 9.00 -9.29
C ASP A 12 -4.89 8.10 -9.10
N LEU A 13 -5.95 8.27 -9.88
CA LEU A 13 -7.17 7.47 -9.73
C LEU A 13 -6.97 5.97 -10.09
N LEU A 14 -5.88 5.62 -10.78
CA LEU A 14 -5.48 4.23 -11.08
C LEU A 14 -4.13 3.84 -10.44
N SER A 15 -3.45 4.77 -9.78
CA SER A 15 -2.14 4.52 -9.17
C SER A 15 -2.29 3.95 -7.75
N SER A 16 -1.32 3.14 -7.32
CA SER A 16 -1.28 2.49 -6.01
C SER A 16 -1.55 3.46 -4.86
N ILE A 17 -2.19 2.98 -3.78
CA ILE A 17 -2.33 3.75 -2.54
C ILE A 17 -0.97 4.33 -2.14
N THR A 18 -0.94 5.64 -1.93
CA THR A 18 0.24 6.42 -1.54
C THR A 18 0.53 6.25 -0.05
N TYR A 19 1.74 6.59 0.38
CA TYR A 19 2.11 6.48 1.79
C TYR A 19 1.23 7.35 2.71
N SER A 20 0.90 8.57 2.29
CA SER A 20 0.03 9.46 3.08
C SER A 20 -1.39 8.91 3.21
N GLU A 21 -1.91 8.23 2.20
CA GLU A 21 -3.18 7.51 2.29
C GLU A 21 -3.09 6.31 3.24
N ARG A 22 -1.97 5.57 3.28
CA ARG A 22 -1.77 4.47 4.26
C ARG A 22 -1.84 4.98 5.70
N ILE A 23 -1.20 6.11 5.99
CA ILE A 23 -1.25 6.75 7.32
C ILE A 23 -2.69 7.13 7.69
N LYS A 24 -3.45 7.71 6.75
CA LYS A 24 -4.87 8.02 6.99
C LYS A 24 -5.69 6.77 7.26
N ILE A 25 -5.48 5.68 6.51
CA ILE A 25 -6.18 4.40 6.73
C ILE A 25 -5.86 3.84 8.13
N GLU A 26 -4.61 3.91 8.56
CA GLU A 26 -4.19 3.49 9.91
C GLU A 26 -4.95 4.28 10.99
N THR A 27 -4.98 5.62 10.88
CA THR A 27 -5.79 6.46 11.78
C THR A 27 -7.27 6.11 11.73
N PHE A 28 -7.83 5.81 10.54
CA PHE A 28 -9.23 5.41 10.41
C PHE A 28 -9.53 4.05 11.05
N CYS A 29 -8.60 3.10 10.98
CA CYS A 29 -8.71 1.82 11.66
C CYS A 29 -8.72 1.99 13.18
N GLU A 30 -7.85 2.86 13.72
CA GLU A 30 -7.80 3.17 15.16
C GLU A 30 -9.11 3.85 15.64
N LEU A 31 -9.69 4.70 14.80
CA LEU A 31 -10.96 5.36 15.06
C LEU A 31 -12.18 4.46 14.80
N GLY A 32 -11.99 3.23 14.31
CA GLY A 32 -13.07 2.26 14.08
C GLY A 32 -14.00 2.60 12.91
N LEU A 33 -13.52 3.36 11.91
CA LEU A 33 -14.31 3.71 10.74
C LEU A 33 -14.60 2.49 9.86
N ALA A 34 -15.79 2.46 9.26
CA ALA A 34 -16.15 1.45 8.27
C ALA A 34 -15.47 1.74 6.91
N ASN A 35 -15.25 0.68 6.13
CA ASN A 35 -14.63 0.79 4.79
C ASN A 35 -15.33 1.82 3.88
N VAL A 36 -16.66 1.92 3.95
CA VAL A 36 -17.43 2.90 3.16
C VAL A 36 -17.02 4.33 3.52
N GLN A 37 -16.88 4.65 4.81
CA GLN A 37 -16.46 5.97 5.26
C GLN A 37 -15.03 6.28 4.81
N MET A 38 -14.12 5.29 4.85
CA MET A 38 -12.76 5.46 4.35
C MET A 38 -12.73 5.74 2.84
N THR A 39 -13.61 5.11 2.06
CA THR A 39 -13.69 5.32 0.60
C THR A 39 -14.13 6.74 0.24
N GLU A 40 -15.08 7.30 1.00
CA GLU A 40 -15.55 8.67 0.82
C GLU A 40 -14.44 9.68 1.14
N GLN A 41 -13.68 9.46 2.23
CA GLN A 41 -12.59 10.34 2.64
C GLN A 41 -11.38 10.31 1.69
N LEU A 42 -11.02 9.12 1.20
CA LEU A 42 -9.85 8.93 0.34
C LEU A 42 -10.17 9.05 -1.14
N LYS A 43 -11.46 9.12 -1.51
CA LYS A 43 -11.94 9.08 -2.90
C LYS A 43 -11.38 7.88 -3.68
N ARG A 44 -11.24 6.74 -2.99
CA ARG A 44 -10.76 5.46 -3.54
C ARG A 44 -11.90 4.47 -3.63
N SER A 45 -11.78 3.50 -4.54
CA SER A 45 -12.80 2.45 -4.66
C SER A 45 -12.84 1.57 -3.39
N PRO A 46 -14.01 1.02 -3.02
CA PRO A 46 -14.12 0.07 -1.91
C PRO A 46 -13.21 -1.15 -2.07
N SER A 47 -13.03 -1.62 -3.31
CA SER A 47 -12.11 -2.71 -3.63
C SER A 47 -10.65 -2.36 -3.33
N THR A 48 -10.23 -1.12 -3.58
CA THR A 48 -8.86 -0.66 -3.30
C THR A 48 -8.60 -0.62 -1.80
N ILE A 49 -9.53 -0.07 -1.01
CA ILE A 49 -9.42 -0.02 0.45
C ILE A 49 -9.41 -1.42 1.04
N SER A 50 -10.33 -2.29 0.62
CA SER A 50 -10.39 -3.69 1.08
C SER A 50 -9.09 -4.44 0.78
N TYR A 51 -8.56 -4.28 -0.45
CA TYR A 51 -7.29 -4.89 -0.83
C TYR A 51 -6.12 -4.37 0.01
N GLU A 52 -6.07 -3.07 0.28
CA GLU A 52 -5.03 -2.49 1.12
C GLU A 52 -5.12 -3.02 2.56
N LEU A 53 -6.32 -3.05 3.16
CA LEU A 53 -6.54 -3.60 4.49
C LEU A 53 -6.16 -5.08 4.60
N SER A 54 -6.31 -5.86 3.52
CA SER A 54 -5.92 -7.27 3.49
C SER A 54 -4.39 -7.51 3.50
N ARG A 55 -3.57 -6.46 3.36
CA ARG A 55 -2.10 -6.56 3.31
C ARG A 55 -1.47 -6.99 4.63
N CYS A 56 -2.07 -6.59 5.75
CA CYS A 56 -1.58 -6.87 7.10
C CYS A 56 -2.72 -6.82 8.13
N GLN A 57 -2.63 -7.68 9.14
CA GLN A 57 -3.49 -7.65 10.33
C GLN A 57 -2.63 -7.82 11.59
N PRO A 58 -2.71 -6.91 12.57
CA PRO A 58 -3.43 -5.62 12.54
C PRO A 58 -2.90 -4.68 11.45
N TYR A 59 -3.73 -3.74 10.98
CA TYR A 59 -3.33 -2.83 9.91
C TYR A 59 -2.32 -1.81 10.44
N GLN A 60 -1.15 -1.74 9.82
CA GLN A 60 -0.11 -0.75 10.13
C GLN A 60 0.45 -0.16 8.84
N ALA A 61 0.54 1.18 8.77
CA ALA A 61 0.91 1.87 7.54
C ALA A 61 2.34 1.54 7.10
N GLU A 62 3.28 1.48 8.06
CA GLU A 62 4.68 1.15 7.80
C GLU A 62 4.84 -0.28 7.25
N LEU A 63 4.14 -1.26 7.83
CA LEU A 63 4.19 -2.65 7.35
C LEU A 63 3.57 -2.78 5.95
N ALA A 64 2.45 -2.11 5.71
CA ALA A 64 1.81 -2.09 4.39
C ALA A 64 2.72 -1.48 3.32
N GLN A 65 3.43 -0.40 3.66
CA GLN A 65 4.43 0.23 2.79
C GLN A 65 5.61 -0.72 2.50
N ALA A 66 6.21 -1.31 3.53
CA ALA A 66 7.33 -2.24 3.38
C ALA A 66 6.95 -3.46 2.53
N ASN A 67 5.73 -3.99 2.68
CA ASN A 67 5.22 -5.08 1.86
C ASN A 67 5.04 -4.65 0.39
N ALA A 68 4.52 -3.44 0.15
CA ALA A 68 4.41 -2.89 -1.19
C ALA A 68 5.78 -2.74 -1.87
N GLU A 69 6.78 -2.21 -1.17
CA GLU A 69 8.16 -2.06 -1.64
C GLU A 69 8.84 -3.41 -1.88
N TYR A 70 8.67 -4.36 -0.95
CA TYR A 70 9.18 -5.73 -1.11
C TYR A 70 8.63 -6.38 -2.38
N LYS A 71 7.30 -6.33 -2.59
CA LYS A 71 6.70 -6.89 -3.81
C LYS A 71 7.14 -6.15 -5.07
N ARG A 72 7.36 -4.83 -4.99
CA ARG A 72 7.88 -4.03 -6.11
C ARG A 72 9.30 -4.45 -6.45
N ALA A 73 10.15 -4.69 -5.47
CA ALA A 73 11.53 -5.16 -5.66
C ALA A 73 11.60 -6.60 -6.22
N GLN A 74 10.63 -7.45 -5.90
CA GLN A 74 10.54 -8.81 -6.48
C GLN A 74 9.86 -8.84 -7.85
N CYS A 75 9.19 -7.75 -8.26
CA CYS A 75 8.51 -7.70 -9.54
C CYS A 75 9.50 -7.91 -10.69
N GLY A 76 9.18 -8.82 -11.61
CA GLY A 76 10.06 -9.18 -12.73
C GLY A 76 11.23 -10.10 -12.40
N LYS A 77 11.48 -10.41 -11.12
CA LYS A 77 12.55 -11.34 -10.71
C LYS A 77 12.19 -12.77 -11.11
N LYS A 78 13.02 -13.39 -11.97
CA LYS A 78 12.86 -14.80 -12.35
C LYS A 78 13.34 -15.70 -11.20
N THR A 79 12.45 -16.53 -10.68
CA THR A 79 12.69 -17.43 -9.53
C THR A 79 13.26 -18.80 -9.91
N LYS A 80 13.48 -19.09 -11.19
CA LYS A 80 13.81 -20.46 -11.68
C LYS A 80 15.27 -20.90 -11.55
N LEU A 81 16.16 -20.16 -10.87
CA LEU A 81 17.52 -20.63 -10.59
C LEU A 81 17.87 -20.38 -9.11
N ASN A 82 17.68 -21.41 -8.28
CA ASN A 82 18.13 -21.38 -6.90
C ASN A 82 19.67 -21.42 -6.85
N ALA A 83 20.27 -20.71 -5.89
CA ALA A 83 21.73 -20.71 -5.67
C ALA A 83 22.33 -22.13 -5.54
N LYS A 84 21.52 -23.09 -5.07
CA LYS A 84 21.87 -24.52 -4.97
C LYS A 84 22.17 -25.19 -6.31
N LEU A 85 21.58 -24.72 -7.43
CA LEU A 85 21.84 -25.22 -8.79
C LEU A 85 23.03 -24.54 -9.47
N LYS A 86 23.52 -23.42 -8.91
CA LYS A 86 24.63 -22.64 -9.48
C LYS A 86 26.02 -23.17 -9.07
N LEU A 87 26.08 -24.01 -8.02
CA LEU A 87 27.30 -24.63 -7.49
C LEU A 87 27.65 -25.98 -8.13
N THR A 88 26.80 -26.48 -9.05
CA THR A 88 26.95 -27.82 -9.66
C THR A 88 27.24 -27.75 -11.17
N ILE A 89 27.71 -26.61 -11.68
CA ILE A 89 28.18 -26.48 -13.07
C ILE A 89 29.65 -26.07 -13.04
#